data_AF-A0A1I4DSI1-F1
#
_entry.id   AF-A0A1I4DSI1-F1
#
_cell.length_a   1.000
_cell.length_b   1.000
_cell.length_c   1.000
_cell.angle_alpha   90.00
_cell.angle_beta   90.00
_cell.angle_gamma   90.00
#
_symmetry.space_group_name_H-M   'P 1'
#
loop_
_entity.id
_entity.type
_entity.pdbx_description
1 polymer ?
#
loop_
_entity_poly.entity_id
_entity_poly.type
_entity_poly.pdbx_seq_one_letter_code
_entity_poly.pdbx_strand_id
1 'polypeptide(L)'
;MKNIQYVLSILLLIFLGVSCQENYELIPPPNPDDYKDPPRFATMYMVGDATPNGWDIESATAMKQSADNKNIFTWEGALTAGEIKFPINRSDGWGGAFFMAGQAGAKLELNKPQTLRYSQSGDGGSDDKFRVEEAGNYKLTINALEETLLAEKI
;
A
#
# COMPACT_ATOMS: atom_id res chain seq x y z
N MET A 1 -34.76 -55.12 38.12
CA MET A 1 -35.15 -53.87 37.44
C MET A 1 -34.10 -52.81 37.72
N LYS A 2 -33.21 -52.53 36.76
CA LYS A 2 -32.37 -51.31 36.67
C LYS A 2 -31.48 -51.45 35.41
N ASN A 3 -32.02 -51.03 34.26
CA ASN A 3 -31.26 -50.87 33.02
C ASN A 3 -31.53 -49.44 32.54
N ILE A 4 -30.65 -48.50 32.87
CA ILE A 4 -30.70 -47.15 32.33
C ILE A 4 -29.64 -47.09 31.23
N GLN A 5 -30.09 -47.11 29.98
CA GLN A 5 -29.28 -46.79 28.80
C GLN A 5 -29.12 -45.27 28.75
N TYR A 6 -27.88 -44.78 28.74
CA TYR A 6 -27.58 -43.40 28.33
C TYR A 6 -27.35 -43.42 26.82
N VAL A 7 -28.32 -42.91 26.05
CA VAL A 7 -28.10 -42.58 24.63
C VAL A 7 -27.56 -41.15 24.61
N LEU A 8 -26.27 -41.04 24.31
CA LEU A 8 -25.55 -39.79 24.15
C LEU A 8 -25.94 -39.19 22.80
N SER A 9 -26.86 -38.21 22.79
CA SER A 9 -27.22 -37.48 21.57
C SER A 9 -26.06 -36.59 21.14
N ILE A 10 -25.44 -36.94 20.01
CA ILE A 10 -24.39 -36.15 19.34
C ILE A 10 -25.04 -34.89 18.77
N LEU A 11 -24.77 -33.74 19.40
CA LEU A 11 -25.07 -32.43 18.84
C LEU A 11 -23.98 -32.08 17.81
N LEU A 12 -24.30 -32.26 16.53
CA LEU A 12 -23.45 -31.83 15.42
C LEU A 12 -23.48 -30.30 15.32
N LEU A 13 -22.54 -29.64 16.00
CA LEU A 13 -22.24 -28.22 15.81
C LEU A 13 -21.41 -28.07 14.53
N ILE A 14 -22.09 -27.72 13.45
CA ILE A 14 -21.48 -27.17 12.24
C ILE A 14 -20.97 -25.78 12.62
N PHE A 15 -19.70 -25.68 13.01
CA PHE A 15 -19.01 -24.39 13.02
C PHE A 15 -18.40 -24.20 11.64
N LEU A 16 -19.10 -23.38 10.86
CA LEU A 16 -18.62 -22.80 9.61
C LEU A 16 -17.24 -22.22 9.83
N GLY A 17 -16.35 -22.46 8.86
CA GLY A 17 -14.98 -22.02 8.89
C GLY A 17 -14.89 -20.54 9.26
N VAL A 18 -14.21 -20.27 10.37
CA VAL A 18 -13.50 -19.01 10.49
C VAL A 18 -12.29 -19.17 9.58
N SER A 19 -12.49 -18.85 8.30
CA SER A 19 -11.43 -18.21 7.54
C SER A 19 -10.91 -17.11 8.45
N CYS A 20 -9.62 -17.12 8.80
CA CYS A 20 -8.97 -15.97 9.39
C CYS A 20 -8.99 -14.85 8.34
N GLN A 21 -10.16 -14.25 8.13
CA GLN A 21 -10.26 -12.99 7.46
C GLN A 21 -9.93 -11.99 8.56
N GLU A 22 -8.63 -11.73 8.71
CA GLU A 22 -8.21 -10.56 9.45
C GLU A 22 -8.94 -9.39 8.81
N ASN A 23 -9.76 -8.72 9.62
CA ASN A 23 -10.37 -7.49 9.22
C ASN A 23 -9.22 -6.59 8.80
N TYR A 24 -9.20 -6.18 7.53
CA TYR A 24 -8.32 -5.14 6.99
C TYR A 24 -8.68 -3.77 7.57
N GLU A 25 -9.16 -3.72 8.83
CA GLU A 25 -9.19 -2.51 9.62
C GLU A 25 -7.81 -1.89 9.48
N LEU A 26 -7.79 -0.72 8.82
CA LEU A 26 -6.61 0.08 8.56
C LEU A 26 -5.70 -0.04 9.77
N ILE A 27 -4.58 -0.75 9.62
CA ILE A 27 -3.60 -0.86 10.71
C ILE A 27 -3.35 0.59 11.11
N PRO A 28 -3.70 1.01 12.35
CA PRO A 28 -3.60 2.42 12.70
C PRO A 28 -2.18 2.85 12.37
N PRO A 29 -2.00 4.02 11.72
CA PRO A 29 -0.68 4.45 11.32
C PRO A 29 0.21 4.33 12.55
N PRO A 30 1.36 3.65 12.42
CA PRO A 30 2.22 3.37 13.56
C PRO A 30 2.52 4.66 14.34
N ASN A 31 2.79 4.55 15.64
CA ASN A 31 3.21 5.71 16.41
C ASN A 31 4.40 6.38 15.71
N PRO A 32 4.29 7.68 15.33
CA PRO A 32 5.34 8.38 14.62
C PRO A 32 6.73 8.28 15.27
N ASP A 33 6.77 8.26 16.61
CA ASP A 33 8.02 8.21 17.36
C ASP A 33 8.78 6.88 17.21
N ASP A 34 8.08 5.78 16.90
CA ASP A 34 8.70 4.46 16.72
C ASP A 34 9.59 4.41 15.46
N TYR A 35 9.37 5.32 14.51
CA TYR A 35 10.01 5.32 13.18
C TYR A 35 10.83 6.57 12.91
N LYS A 36 11.20 7.31 13.97
CA LYS A 36 12.13 8.43 13.86
C LYS A 36 13.54 7.95 13.51
N ASP A 37 13.96 6.82 14.08
CA ASP A 37 15.19 6.08 13.77
C ASP A 37 15.11 4.65 14.38
N PRO A 38 15.02 3.57 13.56
CA PRO A 38 15.11 3.54 12.11
C PRO A 38 13.85 4.05 11.39
N PRO A 39 13.94 4.47 10.12
CA PRO A 39 12.75 4.82 9.33
C PRO A 39 11.83 3.62 9.12
N ARG A 40 10.55 3.89 8.82
CA ARG A 40 9.55 2.84 8.55
C ARG A 40 9.92 1.96 7.37
N PHE A 41 10.49 2.55 6.32
CA PHE A 41 10.96 1.84 5.14
C PHE A 41 12.33 2.34 4.70
N ALA A 42 13.15 1.44 4.15
CA ALA A 42 14.46 1.79 3.62
C ALA A 42 14.40 2.24 2.15
N THR A 43 13.36 1.81 1.41
CA THR A 43 13.21 2.06 -0.03
C THR A 43 11.77 2.34 -0.39
N MET A 44 11.58 2.98 -1.54
CA MET A 44 10.28 3.24 -2.15
C MET A 44 10.45 3.29 -3.66
N TYR A 45 9.48 2.75 -4.38
CA TYR A 45 9.48 2.68 -5.83
C TYR A 45 8.14 3.13 -6.40
N MET A 46 8.06 3.23 -7.73
CA MET A 46 6.86 3.59 -8.47
C MET A 46 6.66 2.61 -9.62
N VAL A 47 5.41 2.21 -9.83
CA VAL A 47 4.98 1.30 -10.90
C VAL A 47 3.62 1.73 -11.42
N GLY A 48 3.39 1.53 -12.72
CA GLY A 48 2.13 1.80 -13.40
C GLY A 48 2.32 2.45 -14.76
N ASP A 49 1.25 2.53 -15.56
CA ASP A 49 1.26 3.10 -16.92
C ASP A 49 1.90 4.48 -17.00
N ALA A 50 1.71 5.29 -15.93
CA ALA A 50 2.20 6.65 -15.84
C ALA A 50 3.72 6.74 -15.65
N THR A 51 4.37 5.65 -15.22
CA THR A 51 5.75 5.66 -14.72
C THR A 51 6.77 5.25 -15.81
N PRO A 52 8.05 5.66 -15.70
CA PRO A 52 9.07 5.38 -16.73
C PRO A 52 9.23 3.91 -17.12
N ASN A 53 9.04 2.99 -16.16
CA ASN A 53 9.22 1.55 -16.36
C ASN A 53 7.89 0.77 -16.41
N GLY A 54 6.76 1.49 -16.51
CA GLY A 54 5.45 0.85 -16.66
C GLY A 54 5.12 -0.11 -15.52
N TRP A 55 4.56 -1.27 -15.87
CA TRP A 55 4.20 -2.34 -14.94
C TRP A 55 5.32 -3.38 -14.71
N ASP A 56 6.57 -3.08 -15.08
CA ASP A 56 7.70 -3.95 -14.76
C ASP A 56 8.14 -3.74 -13.31
N ILE A 57 7.68 -4.63 -12.42
CA ILE A 57 7.95 -4.52 -10.98
C ILE A 57 9.40 -4.83 -10.61
N GLU A 58 10.07 -5.69 -11.38
CA GLU A 58 11.48 -6.02 -11.15
C GLU A 58 12.39 -4.84 -11.46
N SER A 59 11.95 -3.96 -12.37
CA SER A 59 12.62 -2.70 -12.69
C SER A 59 11.90 -1.45 -12.18
N ALA A 60 10.96 -1.56 -11.23
CA ALA A 60 10.13 -0.44 -10.74
C ALA A 60 10.95 0.82 -10.45
N THR A 61 10.44 2.01 -10.82
CA THR A 61 11.22 3.26 -10.79
C THR A 61 11.54 3.67 -9.35
N ALA A 62 12.82 3.85 -9.01
CA ALA A 62 13.22 4.16 -7.64
C ALA A 62 12.93 5.62 -7.27
N MET A 63 12.46 5.84 -6.04
CA MET A 63 12.39 7.16 -5.43
C MET A 63 13.65 7.41 -4.58
N LYS A 64 14.05 8.68 -4.47
CA LYS A 64 15.16 9.13 -3.63
C LYS A 64 14.68 9.35 -2.20
N GLN A 65 15.22 8.60 -1.25
CA GLN A 65 15.03 8.84 0.17
C GLN A 65 15.74 10.13 0.60
N SER A 66 15.09 10.95 1.43
CA SER A 66 15.68 12.17 1.98
C SER A 66 16.73 11.84 3.05
N ALA A 67 17.84 12.58 3.03
CA ALA A 67 18.89 12.48 4.03
C ALA A 67 18.52 13.13 5.36
N ASP A 68 17.66 14.16 5.32
CA ASP A 68 17.25 14.94 6.50
C ASP A 68 16.08 14.27 7.24
N ASN A 69 15.21 13.59 6.49
CA ASN A 69 14.11 12.81 7.05
C ASN A 69 13.91 11.53 6.24
N LYS A 70 14.37 10.40 6.79
CA LYS A 70 14.35 9.10 6.11
C LYS A 70 12.93 8.53 5.86
N ASN A 71 11.88 9.12 6.43
CA ASN A 71 10.49 8.77 6.08
C ASN A 71 9.96 9.52 4.85
N ILE A 72 10.75 10.45 4.28
CA ILE A 72 10.40 11.19 3.08
C ILE A 72 11.09 10.60 1.86
N PHE A 73 10.32 10.31 0.82
CA PHE A 73 10.80 9.85 -0.48
C PHE A 73 10.36 10.83 -1.56
N THR A 74 11.27 11.13 -2.50
CA THR A 74 11.04 12.09 -3.58
C THR A 74 11.36 11.49 -4.93
N TRP A 75 10.63 11.90 -5.95
CA TRP A 75 10.97 11.60 -7.34
C TRP A 75 10.62 12.78 -8.23
N GLU A 76 11.46 13.07 -9.21
CA GLU A 76 11.25 14.11 -10.21
C GLU A 76 11.42 13.52 -11.61
N GLY A 77 10.50 13.82 -12.51
CA GLY A 77 10.58 13.37 -13.89
C GLY A 77 9.25 13.39 -14.64
N ALA A 78 9.27 12.83 -15.84
CA ALA A 78 8.10 12.78 -16.71
C ALA A 78 7.13 11.66 -16.32
N LEU A 79 5.87 12.01 -16.11
CA LEU A 79 4.76 11.06 -16.04
C LEU A 79 3.91 11.17 -17.31
N THR A 80 3.40 10.03 -17.77
CA THR A 80 2.34 9.96 -18.78
C THR A 80 0.97 9.88 -18.11
N ALA A 81 -0.10 10.08 -18.88
CA ALA A 81 -1.45 9.80 -18.37
C ALA A 81 -1.62 8.30 -18.17
N GLY A 82 -2.12 7.89 -17.01
CA GLY A 82 -2.17 6.48 -16.63
C GLY A 82 -2.27 6.26 -15.13
N GLU A 83 -2.12 5.01 -14.71
CA GLU A 83 -2.17 4.64 -13.29
C GLU A 83 -0.79 4.60 -12.63
N ILE A 84 -0.75 4.78 -11.31
CA ILE A 84 0.47 4.68 -10.49
C ILE A 84 0.16 4.16 -9.07
N LYS A 85 1.07 3.32 -8.54
CA LYS A 85 1.15 2.89 -7.13
C LYS A 85 2.61 2.67 -6.70
N PHE A 86 2.86 2.41 -5.41
CA PHE A 86 4.20 2.55 -4.83
C PHE A 86 4.67 1.30 -4.07
N PRO A 87 5.42 0.38 -4.69
CA PRO A 87 6.01 -0.76 -3.99
C PRO A 87 7.08 -0.31 -3.02
N ILE A 88 7.16 -0.97 -1.86
CA ILE A 88 8.20 -0.72 -0.85
C ILE A 88 9.55 -1.32 -1.29
N ASN A 89 9.52 -2.46 -1.99
CA ASN A 89 10.69 -3.12 -2.54
C ASN A 89 10.40 -3.76 -3.91
N ARG A 90 11.44 -4.20 -4.61
CA ARG A 90 11.34 -4.91 -5.90
C ARG A 90 11.38 -6.44 -5.75
N SER A 91 11.96 -6.95 -4.66
CA SER A 91 12.27 -8.38 -4.50
C SER A 91 11.04 -9.24 -4.25
N ASP A 92 10.01 -8.66 -3.63
CA ASP A 92 8.83 -9.40 -3.18
C ASP A 92 7.73 -9.43 -4.25
N GLY A 93 7.98 -8.80 -5.41
CA GLY A 93 7.05 -8.74 -6.53
C GLY A 93 5.69 -8.18 -6.12
N TRP A 94 4.62 -8.70 -6.74
CA TRP A 94 3.26 -8.21 -6.53
C TRP A 94 2.69 -8.59 -5.15
N GLY A 95 3.23 -9.62 -4.50
CA GLY A 95 2.87 -10.02 -3.15
C GLY A 95 3.55 -9.18 -2.05
N GLY A 96 4.50 -8.31 -2.42
CA GLY A 96 5.20 -7.42 -1.51
C GLY A 96 4.33 -6.29 -0.96
N ALA A 97 4.89 -5.50 -0.06
CA ALA A 97 4.20 -4.35 0.51
C ALA A 97 4.12 -3.15 -0.46
N PHE A 98 3.02 -2.39 -0.39
CA PHE A 98 2.76 -1.22 -1.22
C PHE A 98 2.17 -0.07 -0.40
N PHE A 99 2.40 1.16 -0.87
CA PHE A 99 1.44 2.23 -0.73
C PHE A 99 0.54 2.31 -1.98
N MET A 100 -0.75 2.33 -1.71
CA MET A 100 -1.83 2.44 -2.69
C MET A 100 -2.57 3.75 -2.49
N ALA A 101 -3.44 4.11 -3.44
CA ALA A 101 -4.34 5.24 -3.22
C ALA A 101 -5.31 4.95 -2.06
N GLY A 102 -5.68 5.98 -1.30
CA GLY A 102 -6.67 5.83 -0.22
C GLY A 102 -8.08 5.45 -0.69
N GLN A 103 -8.36 5.53 -1.99
CA GLN A 103 -9.62 5.12 -2.59
C GLN A 103 -9.43 4.71 -4.06
N ALA A 104 -10.29 3.81 -4.54
CA ALA A 104 -10.29 3.35 -5.93
C ALA A 104 -10.45 4.52 -6.92
N GLY A 105 -9.57 4.58 -7.92
CA GLY A 105 -9.64 5.58 -8.98
C GLY A 105 -9.36 7.02 -8.55
N ALA A 106 -8.68 7.23 -7.41
CA ALA A 106 -8.30 8.55 -6.96
C ALA A 106 -7.50 9.28 -8.06
N LYS A 107 -7.86 10.53 -8.35
CA LYS A 107 -7.05 11.37 -9.24
C LYS A 107 -5.78 11.78 -8.53
N LEU A 108 -4.67 11.91 -9.25
CA LEU A 108 -3.47 12.57 -8.73
C LEU A 108 -3.70 14.09 -8.75
N GLU A 109 -3.99 14.67 -7.59
CA GLU A 109 -4.30 16.08 -7.44
C GLU A 109 -3.03 16.88 -7.10
N LEU A 110 -2.91 18.08 -7.66
CA LEU A 110 -1.72 18.91 -7.49
C LEU A 110 -1.77 19.74 -6.20
N ASN A 111 -0.59 19.96 -5.63
CA ASN A 111 -0.31 20.96 -4.59
C ASN A 111 -1.13 20.78 -3.28
N LYS A 112 -1.60 19.57 -3.01
CA LYS A 112 -2.20 19.20 -1.72
C LYS A 112 -1.85 17.76 -1.34
N PRO A 113 -1.69 17.45 -0.05
CA PRO A 113 -1.49 16.07 0.39
C PRO A 113 -2.69 15.20 0.06
N GLN A 114 -2.42 14.00 -0.45
CA GLN A 114 -3.39 12.96 -0.74
C GLN A 114 -3.10 11.72 0.11
N THR A 115 -4.15 11.08 0.61
CA THR A 115 -4.02 9.89 1.47
C THR A 115 -3.50 8.70 0.68
N LEU A 116 -2.45 8.09 1.22
CA LEU A 116 -1.99 6.75 0.88
C LEU A 116 -2.59 5.75 1.85
N ARG A 117 -2.73 4.52 1.39
CA ARG A 117 -3.03 3.37 2.24
C ARG A 117 -1.90 2.37 2.16
N TYR A 118 -1.30 2.06 3.29
CA TYR A 118 -0.36 0.95 3.39
C TYR A 118 -1.06 -0.41 3.21
N SER A 119 -0.45 -1.29 2.43
CA SER A 119 -0.82 -2.71 2.34
C SER A 119 0.41 -3.58 2.50
N GLN A 120 0.31 -4.63 3.32
CA GLN A 120 1.39 -5.61 3.49
C GLN A 120 1.56 -6.53 2.27
N SER A 121 0.56 -6.62 1.41
CA SER A 121 0.60 -7.36 0.15
C SER A 121 -0.11 -6.57 -0.96
N GLY A 122 0.48 -6.52 -2.15
CA GLY A 122 -0.07 -5.86 -3.32
C GLY A 122 -1.19 -6.64 -4.02
N ASP A 123 -1.35 -7.93 -3.72
CA ASP A 123 -2.32 -8.85 -4.30
C ASP A 123 -3.36 -9.40 -3.31
N GLY A 124 -3.23 -9.07 -2.02
CA GLY A 124 -4.07 -9.55 -0.92
C GLY A 124 -5.31 -8.71 -0.60
N GLY A 125 -5.63 -7.69 -1.40
CA GLY A 125 -6.70 -6.74 -1.10
C GLY A 125 -7.14 -5.89 -2.30
N SER A 126 -7.79 -4.74 -2.04
CA SER A 126 -8.16 -3.80 -3.12
C SER A 126 -6.91 -3.21 -3.76
N ASP A 127 -6.86 -3.18 -5.09
CA ASP A 127 -5.71 -2.67 -5.84
C ASP A 127 -5.92 -1.21 -6.26
N ASP A 128 -5.97 -0.32 -5.27
CA ASP A 128 -6.32 1.09 -5.44
C ASP A 128 -5.12 1.92 -5.95
N LYS A 129 -5.32 2.65 -7.04
CA LYS A 129 -4.26 3.39 -7.75
C LYS A 129 -4.61 4.85 -7.88
N PHE A 130 -3.59 5.70 -7.97
CA PHE A 130 -3.81 7.06 -8.46
C PHE A 130 -3.87 7.06 -9.98
N ARG A 131 -4.69 7.96 -10.52
CA ARG A 131 -4.77 8.25 -11.95
C ARG A 131 -4.12 9.60 -12.24
N VAL A 132 -3.05 9.57 -13.01
CA VAL A 132 -2.46 10.75 -13.65
C VAL A 132 -3.31 11.10 -14.86
N GLU A 133 -3.98 12.25 -14.85
CA GLU A 133 -4.87 12.66 -15.95
C GLU A 133 -4.11 13.36 -17.09
N GLU A 134 -3.04 14.08 -16.76
CA GLU A 134 -2.25 14.86 -17.71
C GLU A 134 -0.80 14.41 -17.69
N ALA A 135 -0.20 14.22 -18.87
CA ALA A 135 1.24 14.04 -18.96
C ALA A 135 1.98 15.34 -18.61
N GLY A 136 3.20 15.21 -18.09
CA GLY A 136 4.04 16.35 -17.73
C GLY A 136 5.21 15.95 -16.85
N ASN A 137 6.03 16.93 -16.46
CA ASN A 137 7.04 16.71 -15.44
C ASN A 137 6.43 16.98 -14.06
N TYR A 138 6.71 16.08 -13.13
CA TYR A 138 6.19 16.12 -11.78
C TYR A 138 7.32 15.98 -10.78
N LYS A 139 7.13 16.58 -9.61
CA LYS A 139 7.76 16.18 -8.38
C LYS A 139 6.74 15.46 -7.52
N LEU A 140 7.05 14.22 -7.14
CA LEU A 140 6.28 13.44 -6.19
C LEU A 140 7.03 13.39 -4.87
N THR A 141 6.32 13.64 -3.76
CA THR A 141 6.85 13.52 -2.41
C THR A 141 5.94 12.61 -1.59
N ILE A 142 6.48 11.50 -1.08
CA ILE A 142 5.78 10.59 -0.17
C ILE A 142 6.32 10.79 1.24
N ASN A 143 5.42 11.02 2.19
CA ASN A 143 5.71 10.88 3.61
C ASN A 143 5.17 9.52 4.08
N ALA A 144 6.06 8.56 4.31
CA ALA A 144 5.70 7.19 4.69
C ALA A 144 5.15 7.07 6.12
N LEU A 145 5.36 8.08 6.96
CA LEU A 145 4.87 8.09 8.33
C LEU A 145 3.45 8.64 8.41
N GLU A 146 3.21 9.73 7.68
CA GLU A 146 1.88 10.35 7.56
C GLU A 146 0.99 9.64 6.53
N GLU A 147 1.56 8.72 5.74
CA GLU A 147 0.90 8.05 4.62
C GLU A 147 0.29 9.07 3.65
N THR A 148 1.10 10.05 3.22
CA THR A 148 0.66 11.10 2.30
C THR A 148 1.52 11.14 1.04
N LEU A 149 0.88 11.50 -0.08
CA LEU A 149 1.49 11.84 -1.36
C LEU A 149 1.21 13.30 -1.69
N LEU A 150 2.25 14.07 -2.02
CA LEU A 150 2.15 15.40 -2.60
C LEU A 150 2.71 15.36 -4.02
N ALA A 151 1.91 15.83 -4.99
CA ALA A 151 2.33 15.99 -6.38
C ALA A 151 2.40 17.47 -6.75
N GLU A 152 3.50 17.89 -7.36
CA GLU A 152 3.72 19.23 -7.90
C GLU A 152 4.08 19.10 -9.38
N LYS A 153 3.56 19.97 -10.24
CA LYS A 153 3.95 20.03 -11.65
C LYS A 153 5.15 20.98 -11.78
N ILE A 154 6.20 20.58 -12.49
CA ILE A 154 7.48 21.30 -12.60
C ILE A 154 7.89 21.60 -14.05
#